data_AF-A0AAV1L4I6-F1
#
_entry.id   AF-A0AAV1L4I6-F1
#
_cell.length_a   1.000
_cell.length_b   1.000
_cell.length_c   1.000
_cell.angle_alpha   90.00
_cell.angle_beta   90.00
_cell.angle_gamma   90.00
#
_symmetry.space_group_name_H-M   'P 1'
#
loop_
_entity.id
_entity.type
_entity.pdbx_description
1 polymer ?
#
loop_
_entity_poly.entity_id
_entity_poly.type
_entity_poly.pdbx_seq_one_letter_code
_entity_poly.pdbx_strand_id
1 'polypeptide(L)'
;MTVLVAMAAVYRPDGRGWSEDINWVPVPYTTIPLRYDFVMGFNCPSFQEHYDKQATKTYVPEIAKYSHVLDQLSSALKHDIIKRNPVKIFSAYDLLVSQVNIGLLPTPSIQKMMPDIKEAADKAFDLLFGNDTMLPLQAGLLLREFFEVSASAAAGEPIHKVRIYSAHDNNVYAFAAISKAIPRQGIPPYAALFALELRRVVETGRYVVMPIYVKSPGEQVQYLEIQGCGGPLCDLKNFYAITSPYLLGVDEWKERCNYDENATFDSQIYD
;
A
#
# COMPACT_ATOMS: atom_id res chain seq x y z
N MET A 1 -11.21 10.80 -3.87
CA MET A 1 -12.01 10.73 -5.12
C MET A 1 -11.78 9.47 -5.94
N THR A 2 -10.59 8.83 -5.90
CA THR A 2 -10.21 7.68 -6.74
C THR A 2 -11.24 6.56 -6.80
N VAL A 3 -11.79 6.10 -5.67
CA VAL A 3 -12.81 5.04 -5.65
C VAL A 3 -14.05 5.37 -6.49
N LEU A 4 -14.49 6.64 -6.49
CA LEU A 4 -15.69 7.05 -7.24
C LEU A 4 -15.48 6.89 -8.74
N VAL A 5 -14.31 7.28 -9.24
CA VAL A 5 -13.93 7.16 -10.65
C VAL A 5 -13.78 5.69 -11.03
N ALA A 6 -13.15 4.88 -10.18
CA ALA A 6 -13.04 3.44 -10.40
C ALA A 6 -14.42 2.77 -10.47
N MET A 7 -15.33 3.10 -9.54
CA MET A 7 -16.66 2.53 -9.49
C MET A 7 -17.54 2.95 -10.66
N ALA A 8 -17.38 4.18 -11.17
CA ALA A 8 -18.03 4.63 -12.40
C ALA A 8 -17.64 3.78 -13.63
N ALA A 9 -16.41 3.24 -13.65
CA ALA A 9 -15.96 2.36 -14.74
C ALA A 9 -16.43 0.91 -14.57
N VAL A 10 -16.40 0.39 -13.34
CA VAL A 10 -16.77 -1.00 -13.02
C VAL A 10 -18.29 -1.22 -13.12
N TYR A 11 -19.08 -0.29 -12.58
CA TYR A 11 -20.53 -0.39 -12.51
C TYR A 11 -21.19 0.58 -13.50
N ARG A 12 -21.39 0.10 -14.72
CA ARG A 12 -22.11 0.83 -15.76
C ARG A 12 -23.61 0.50 -15.73
N PRO A 13 -24.49 1.48 -16.00
CA PRO A 13 -25.91 1.20 -16.18
C PRO A 13 -26.14 0.16 -17.28
N ASP A 14 -27.02 -0.81 -17.02
CA ASP A 14 -27.42 -1.85 -17.97
C ASP A 14 -28.76 -1.53 -18.66
N GLY A 15 -29.03 -0.24 -18.88
CA GLY A 15 -30.32 0.27 -19.39
C GLY A 15 -31.37 0.52 -18.31
N ARG A 16 -31.06 0.27 -17.03
CA ARG A 16 -31.90 0.59 -15.86
C ARG A 16 -31.24 1.64 -14.95
N GLY A 17 -30.67 2.67 -15.57
CA GLY A 17 -30.08 3.80 -14.85
C GLY A 17 -31.14 4.64 -14.14
N TRP A 18 -30.72 5.43 -13.15
CA TRP A 18 -31.58 6.40 -12.48
C TRP A 18 -31.86 7.65 -13.35
N SER A 19 -31.11 7.82 -14.45
CA SER A 19 -31.20 8.94 -15.39
C SER A 19 -31.10 8.42 -16.82
N GLU A 20 -31.84 9.05 -17.74
CA GLU A 20 -31.75 8.81 -19.19
C GLU A 20 -30.57 9.57 -19.83
N ASP A 21 -30.13 10.67 -19.23
CA ASP A 21 -29.06 11.53 -19.76
C ASP A 21 -27.67 11.18 -19.21
N ILE A 22 -27.61 10.54 -18.04
CA ILE A 22 -26.35 10.28 -17.32
C ILE A 22 -26.08 8.77 -17.26
N ASN A 23 -25.07 8.33 -18.03
CA ASN A 23 -24.62 6.95 -18.06
C ASN A 23 -23.69 6.59 -16.88
N TRP A 24 -24.19 6.75 -15.65
CA TRP A 24 -23.45 6.49 -14.41
C TRP A 24 -24.40 6.00 -13.31
N VAL A 25 -23.93 5.07 -12.48
CA VAL A 25 -24.66 4.58 -11.30
C VAL A 25 -23.98 5.08 -10.02
N PRO A 26 -24.73 5.64 -9.06
CA PRO A 26 -24.16 5.95 -7.75
C PRO A 26 -23.76 4.66 -7.04
N VAL A 27 -22.46 4.54 -6.74
CA VAL A 27 -21.94 3.44 -5.93
C VAL A 27 -21.62 4.00 -4.54
N PRO A 28 -22.27 3.51 -3.48
CA PRO A 28 -22.03 4.00 -2.13
C PRO A 28 -20.59 3.69 -1.71
N TYR A 29 -19.99 4.61 -0.99
CA TYR A 29 -18.70 4.43 -0.33
C TYR A 29 -18.78 5.01 1.08
N THR A 30 -17.96 4.47 1.97
CA THR A 30 -17.81 4.97 3.33
C THR A 30 -16.41 5.54 3.49
N THR A 31 -16.32 6.60 4.27
CA THR A 31 -15.04 7.16 4.73
C THR A 31 -15.17 7.46 6.21
N ILE A 32 -14.05 7.38 6.91
CA ILE A 32 -13.95 7.61 8.33
C ILE A 32 -12.90 8.72 8.52
N PRO A 33 -13.12 9.68 9.44
CA PRO A 33 -12.09 10.67 9.75
C PRO A 33 -10.77 10.01 10.17
N LEU A 34 -9.63 10.56 9.75
CA LEU A 34 -8.29 9.99 9.98
C LEU A 34 -8.06 9.49 11.42
N ARG A 35 -8.49 10.27 12.42
CA ARG A 35 -8.38 9.88 13.84
C ARG A 35 -8.98 8.51 14.14
N TYR A 36 -10.06 8.12 13.47
CA TYR A 36 -10.76 6.84 13.67
C TYR A 36 -10.45 5.80 12.60
N ASP A 37 -9.56 6.11 11.65
CA ASP A 37 -9.15 5.20 10.59
C ASP A 37 -7.91 4.40 11.01
N PHE A 38 -8.14 3.23 11.59
CA PHE A 38 -7.07 2.32 12.05
C PHE A 38 -6.38 1.56 10.91
N VAL A 39 -6.84 1.72 9.67
CA VAL A 39 -6.23 1.10 8.48
C VAL A 39 -5.12 1.98 7.90
N MET A 40 -5.14 3.30 8.15
CA MET A 40 -4.13 4.21 7.63
C MET A 40 -2.77 4.08 8.35
N GLY A 41 -2.77 3.67 9.62
CA GLY A 41 -1.57 3.46 10.45
C GLY A 41 -0.97 4.75 11.05
N PHE A 42 -1.16 5.92 10.42
CA PHE A 42 -0.57 7.19 10.87
C PHE A 42 -1.23 7.82 12.10
N ASN A 43 -2.42 7.38 12.49
CA ASN A 43 -3.04 7.72 13.78
C ASN A 43 -2.53 6.85 14.95
N CYS A 44 -1.44 6.09 14.74
CA CYS A 44 -0.78 5.27 15.75
C CYS A 44 0.51 5.95 16.25
N PRO A 45 0.53 6.51 17.47
CA PRO A 45 1.73 7.13 18.04
C PRO A 45 2.99 6.26 18.00
N SER A 46 2.87 4.96 18.31
CA SER A 46 4.03 4.04 18.28
C SER A 46 4.58 3.81 16.89
N PHE A 47 3.73 3.78 15.86
CA PHE A 47 4.19 3.73 14.47
C PHE A 47 4.82 5.05 14.06
N GLN A 48 4.24 6.19 14.45
CA GLN A 48 4.79 7.51 14.15
C GLN A 48 6.19 7.70 14.77
N GLU A 49 6.39 7.29 16.02
CA GLU A 49 7.71 7.33 16.65
C GLU A 49 8.75 6.50 15.87
N HIS A 50 8.35 5.30 15.41
CA HIS A 50 9.21 4.49 14.56
C HIS A 50 9.53 5.20 13.25
N TYR A 51 8.51 5.72 12.56
CA TYR A 51 8.65 6.46 11.32
C TYR A 51 9.62 7.64 11.48
N ASP A 52 9.43 8.47 12.50
CA ASP A 52 10.27 9.65 12.77
C ASP A 52 11.73 9.27 13.05
N LYS A 53 11.95 8.17 13.77
CA LYS A 53 13.28 7.62 14.01
C LYS A 53 13.96 7.17 12.72
N GLN A 54 13.22 6.58 11.78
CA GLN A 54 13.78 6.23 10.47
C GLN A 54 13.99 7.46 9.59
N ALA A 55 13.05 8.40 9.61
CA ALA A 55 13.06 9.64 8.83
C ALA A 55 14.25 10.54 9.17
N THR A 56 14.72 10.50 10.42
CA THR A 56 15.86 11.30 10.91
C THR A 56 17.22 10.63 10.70
N LYS A 57 17.29 9.39 10.18
CA LYS A 57 18.56 8.72 9.90
C LYS A 57 19.36 9.46 8.83
N THR A 58 20.60 9.82 9.18
CA THR A 58 21.54 10.48 8.25
C THR A 58 22.37 9.53 7.41
N TYR A 59 22.30 8.23 7.70
CA TYR A 59 23.02 7.18 6.99
C TYR A 59 22.20 5.89 6.97
N VAL A 60 22.08 5.30 5.78
CA VAL A 60 21.38 4.03 5.54
C VAL A 60 22.29 3.17 4.64
N PRO A 61 22.88 2.07 5.15
CA PRO A 61 23.81 1.24 4.39
C PRO A 61 23.28 0.78 3.03
N GLU A 62 22.01 0.41 2.97
CA GLU A 62 21.32 -0.09 1.79
C GLU A 62 21.19 0.97 0.69
N ILE A 63 21.23 2.25 1.08
CA ILE A 63 21.13 3.41 0.18
C ILE A 63 22.52 3.96 -0.17
N ALA A 64 23.56 3.66 0.62
CA ALA A 64 24.89 4.25 0.48
C ALA A 64 25.50 4.10 -0.93
N LYS A 65 25.18 3.00 -1.63
CA LYS A 65 25.62 2.77 -3.02
C LYS A 65 25.05 3.76 -4.04
N TYR A 66 23.96 4.45 -3.73
CA TYR A 66 23.34 5.49 -4.57
C TYR A 66 23.81 6.92 -4.22
N SER A 67 24.74 7.07 -3.27
CA SER A 67 25.20 8.37 -2.77
C SER A 67 25.62 9.35 -3.88
N HIS A 68 26.35 8.88 -4.89
CA HIS A 68 26.76 9.72 -6.03
C HIS A 68 25.56 10.25 -6.83
N VAL A 69 24.57 9.39 -7.12
CA VAL A 69 23.35 9.79 -7.84
C VAL A 69 22.53 10.77 -7.00
N LEU A 70 22.39 10.51 -5.71
CA LEU A 70 21.66 11.40 -4.79
C LEU A 70 22.35 12.75 -4.61
N ASP A 71 23.68 12.82 -4.72
CA ASP A 71 24.44 14.07 -4.73
C ASP A 71 24.20 14.90 -6.00
N GLN A 72 24.17 14.24 -7.15
CA GLN A 72 23.84 14.90 -8.41
C GLN A 72 22.39 15.40 -8.41
N LEU A 73 21.46 14.61 -7.87
CA LEU A 73 20.07 15.02 -7.71
C LEU A 73 19.92 16.20 -6.75
N SER A 74 20.60 16.16 -5.59
CA SER A 74 20.63 17.26 -4.62
C SER A 74 21.10 18.57 -5.26
N SER A 75 22.17 18.50 -6.06
CA SER A 75 22.73 19.65 -6.77
C SER A 75 21.74 20.21 -7.81
N ALA A 76 21.06 19.33 -8.56
CA ALA A 76 20.08 19.74 -9.56
C ALA A 76 18.83 20.37 -8.94
N LEU A 77 18.36 19.84 -7.80
CA LEU A 77 17.19 20.35 -7.06
C LEU A 77 17.54 21.51 -6.12
N LYS A 78 18.82 21.86 -5.97
CA LYS A 78 19.34 22.84 -5.00
C LYS A 78 18.91 22.52 -3.57
N HIS A 79 19.04 21.25 -3.18
CA HIS A 79 18.62 20.74 -1.87
C HIS A 79 19.62 19.71 -1.30
N ASP A 80 20.59 20.17 -0.48
CA ASP A 80 21.80 19.41 -0.10
C ASP A 80 21.60 18.22 0.87
N ILE A 81 20.38 17.98 1.34
CA ILE A 81 20.09 17.00 2.40
C ILE A 81 19.32 15.77 1.89
N ILE A 82 19.12 15.63 0.57
CA ILE A 82 18.44 14.45 -0.01
C ILE A 82 19.21 13.17 0.34
N LYS A 83 20.54 13.11 0.14
CA LYS A 83 21.32 11.87 0.38
C LYS A 83 21.34 11.37 1.83
N ARG A 84 20.87 12.17 2.79
CA ARG A 84 20.96 11.90 4.24
C ARG A 84 19.59 11.77 4.89
N ASN A 85 18.51 11.67 4.13
CA ASN A 85 17.18 11.64 4.73
C ASN A 85 16.25 10.78 3.88
N PRO A 86 15.81 9.61 4.39
CA PRO A 86 14.95 8.70 3.64
C PRO A 86 13.68 9.37 3.10
N VAL A 87 13.03 10.22 3.91
CA VAL A 87 11.82 10.95 3.50
C VAL A 87 12.13 11.83 2.30
N LYS A 88 13.23 12.58 2.32
CA LYS A 88 13.60 13.47 1.20
C LYS A 88 13.98 12.71 -0.07
N ILE A 89 14.56 11.52 0.04
CA ILE A 89 14.85 10.66 -1.11
C ILE A 89 13.55 10.25 -1.77
N PHE A 90 12.61 9.72 -0.96
CA PHE A 90 11.27 9.36 -1.41
C PHE A 90 10.52 10.57 -2.02
N SER A 91 10.43 11.69 -1.32
CA SER A 91 9.75 12.90 -1.80
C SER A 91 10.38 13.48 -3.06
N ALA A 92 11.70 13.40 -3.22
CA ALA A 92 12.36 13.85 -4.45
C ALA A 92 12.00 12.97 -5.64
N TYR A 93 11.91 11.65 -5.45
CA TYR A 93 11.42 10.74 -6.50
C TYR A 93 9.94 11.00 -6.82
N ASP A 94 9.09 11.15 -5.81
CA ASP A 94 7.67 11.46 -5.98
C ASP A 94 7.45 12.77 -6.75
N LEU A 95 8.22 13.82 -6.44
CA LEU A 95 8.23 15.07 -7.19
C LEU A 95 8.55 14.85 -8.67
N LEU A 96 9.61 14.10 -8.98
CA LEU A 96 10.02 13.84 -10.37
C LEU A 96 8.97 13.05 -11.14
N VAL A 97 8.38 12.03 -10.52
CA VAL A 97 7.29 11.24 -11.12
C VAL A 97 6.06 12.11 -11.36
N SER A 98 5.69 12.94 -10.39
CA SER A 98 4.59 13.90 -10.50
C SER A 98 4.78 14.87 -11.66
N GLN A 99 5.99 15.43 -11.81
CA GLN A 99 6.35 16.30 -12.93
C GLN A 99 6.20 15.60 -14.28
N VAL A 100 6.74 14.39 -14.40
CA VAL A 100 6.62 13.60 -15.64
C VAL A 100 5.16 13.35 -16.00
N ASN A 101 4.31 13.03 -15.02
CA ASN A 101 2.89 12.74 -15.25
C ASN A 101 2.07 13.95 -15.71
N ILE A 102 2.53 15.18 -15.44
CA ILE A 102 1.91 16.41 -15.96
C ILE A 102 2.61 16.94 -17.22
N GLY A 103 3.49 16.14 -17.84
CA GLY A 103 4.20 16.49 -19.07
C GLY A 103 5.45 17.35 -18.88
N LEU A 104 5.90 17.55 -17.64
CA LEU A 104 7.14 18.27 -17.33
C LEU A 104 8.30 17.28 -17.20
N LEU A 105 9.05 17.10 -18.28
CA LEU A 105 10.17 16.18 -18.29
C LEU A 105 11.38 16.76 -17.53
N PRO A 106 12.02 16.00 -16.64
CA PRO A 106 13.30 16.37 -16.06
C PRO A 106 14.38 16.55 -17.13
N THR A 107 15.50 17.19 -16.80
CA THR A 107 16.63 17.31 -17.75
C THR A 107 17.13 15.91 -18.18
N PRO A 108 17.74 15.77 -19.37
CA PRO A 108 18.27 14.48 -19.83
C PRO A 108 19.24 13.81 -18.84
N SER A 109 19.98 14.62 -18.07
CA SER A 109 20.86 14.13 -17.01
C SER A 109 20.06 13.45 -15.87
N ILE A 110 18.96 14.05 -15.42
CA ILE A 110 18.10 13.46 -14.39
C ILE A 110 17.40 12.21 -14.93
N GLN A 111 16.88 12.26 -16.17
CA GLN A 111 16.21 11.12 -16.80
C GLN A 111 17.10 9.87 -16.82
N LYS A 112 18.39 10.03 -17.14
CA LYS A 112 19.36 8.93 -17.14
C LYS A 112 19.57 8.31 -15.75
N MET A 113 19.42 9.10 -14.68
CA MET A 113 19.58 8.66 -13.29
C MET A 113 18.29 8.13 -12.66
N MET A 114 17.14 8.26 -13.34
CA MET A 114 15.83 7.86 -12.78
C MET A 114 15.78 6.43 -12.24
N PRO A 115 16.39 5.41 -12.89
CA PRO A 115 16.40 4.05 -12.34
C PRO A 115 17.07 3.98 -10.95
N ASP A 116 18.25 4.59 -10.80
CA ASP A 116 18.99 4.60 -9.53
C ASP A 116 18.29 5.45 -8.47
N ILE A 117 17.69 6.58 -8.85
CA ILE A 117 16.88 7.42 -7.96
C ILE A 117 15.67 6.63 -7.46
N LYS A 118 14.99 5.91 -8.36
CA LYS A 118 13.86 5.05 -8.00
C LYS A 118 14.28 3.97 -7.03
N GLU A 119 15.35 3.23 -7.30
CA GLU A 119 15.79 2.17 -6.40
C GLU A 119 16.18 2.71 -5.02
N ALA A 120 16.86 3.86 -4.96
CA ALA A 120 17.15 4.53 -3.70
C ALA A 120 15.87 4.92 -2.94
N ALA A 121 14.86 5.44 -3.65
CA ALA A 121 13.57 5.79 -3.09
C ALA A 121 12.79 4.57 -2.61
N ASP A 122 12.81 3.46 -3.35
CA ASP A 122 12.20 2.19 -2.95
C ASP A 122 12.83 1.68 -1.64
N LYS A 123 14.16 1.78 -1.49
CA LYS A 123 14.85 1.41 -0.24
C LYS A 123 14.53 2.35 0.91
N ALA A 124 14.42 3.65 0.64
CA ALA A 124 13.99 4.62 1.64
C ALA A 124 12.57 4.34 2.12
N PHE A 125 11.65 4.02 1.20
CA PHE A 125 10.27 3.67 1.51
C PHE A 125 10.17 2.38 2.32
N ASP A 126 10.92 1.34 1.93
CA ASP A 126 11.00 0.10 2.70
C ASP A 126 11.55 0.32 4.12
N LEU A 127 12.52 1.21 4.29
CA LEU A 127 13.03 1.57 5.61
C LEU A 127 11.94 2.23 6.48
N LEU A 128 11.11 3.09 5.89
CA LEU A 128 10.06 3.84 6.60
C LEU A 128 8.85 2.96 6.96
N PHE A 129 8.41 2.11 6.05
CA PHE A 129 7.13 1.39 6.15
C PHE A 129 7.28 -0.13 6.32
N GLY A 130 8.44 -0.68 6.01
CA GLY A 130 8.65 -2.10 5.84
C GLY A 130 9.08 -2.89 7.08
N ASN A 131 9.18 -2.26 8.23
CA ASN A 131 9.60 -2.97 9.43
C ASN A 131 8.55 -4.04 9.83
N ASP A 132 8.96 -5.31 9.86
CA ASP A 132 8.06 -6.44 10.16
C ASP A 132 7.36 -6.32 11.53
N THR A 133 7.96 -5.63 12.51
CA THR A 133 7.33 -5.40 13.83
C THR A 133 6.26 -4.30 13.79
N MET A 134 6.35 -3.40 12.81
CA MET A 134 5.43 -2.28 12.61
C MET A 134 4.34 -2.57 11.59
N LEU A 135 4.54 -3.51 10.66
CA LEU A 135 3.54 -3.92 9.67
C LEU A 135 2.16 -4.25 10.28
N PRO A 136 2.05 -4.95 11.43
CA PRO A 136 0.77 -5.17 12.07
C PRO A 136 0.01 -3.87 12.36
N LEU A 137 0.69 -2.82 12.82
CA LEU A 137 0.08 -1.52 13.15
C LEU A 137 -0.41 -0.76 11.90
N GLN A 138 0.08 -1.13 10.71
CA GLN A 138 -0.28 -0.48 9.45
C GLN A 138 -1.37 -1.27 8.70
N ALA A 139 -1.33 -2.60 8.70
CA ALA A 139 -2.18 -3.42 7.84
C ALA A 139 -2.72 -4.71 8.51
N GLY A 140 -2.47 -4.92 9.79
CA GLY A 140 -2.89 -6.12 10.53
C GLY A 140 -4.41 -6.28 10.62
N LEU A 141 -5.14 -5.16 10.70
CA LEU A 141 -6.62 -5.17 10.69
C LEU A 141 -7.16 -5.61 9.32
N LEU A 142 -6.59 -5.11 8.22
CA LEU A 142 -7.01 -5.51 6.86
C LEU A 142 -6.74 -6.99 6.61
N LEU A 143 -5.58 -7.49 7.03
CA LEU A 143 -5.24 -8.90 6.90
C LEU A 143 -6.16 -9.79 7.76
N ARG A 144 -6.50 -9.34 8.97
CA ARG A 144 -7.48 -10.01 9.82
C ARG A 144 -8.86 -10.06 9.16
N GLU A 145 -9.34 -8.94 8.63
CA GLU A 145 -10.62 -8.87 7.92
C GLU A 145 -10.63 -9.83 6.72
N PHE A 146 -9.53 -9.94 5.97
CA PHE A 146 -9.43 -10.92 4.89
C PHE A 146 -9.70 -12.35 5.38
N PHE A 147 -9.16 -12.75 6.53
CA PHE A 147 -9.41 -14.08 7.09
C PHE A 147 -10.83 -14.26 7.61
N GLU A 148 -11.40 -13.25 8.27
CA GLU A 148 -12.79 -13.28 8.74
C GLU A 148 -13.76 -13.46 7.56
N VAL A 149 -13.57 -12.68 6.50
CA VAL A 149 -14.35 -12.79 5.26
C VAL A 149 -14.13 -14.13 4.57
N SER A 150 -12.89 -14.63 4.56
CA SER A 150 -12.57 -15.93 3.97
C SER A 150 -13.25 -17.07 4.72
N ALA A 151 -13.35 -16.98 6.06
CA ALA A 151 -14.06 -17.94 6.88
C ALA A 151 -15.57 -17.93 6.59
N SER A 152 -16.20 -16.75 6.53
CA SER A 152 -17.61 -16.60 6.12
C SER A 152 -17.87 -17.16 4.72
N ALA A 153 -16.99 -16.88 3.75
CA ALA A 153 -17.09 -17.44 2.40
C ALA A 153 -17.02 -18.98 2.41
N ALA A 154 -16.11 -19.55 3.20
CA ALA A 154 -15.96 -20.99 3.34
C ALA A 154 -17.17 -21.66 4.02
N ALA A 155 -17.83 -20.95 4.95
CA ALA A 155 -19.06 -21.37 5.61
C ALA A 155 -20.31 -21.24 4.72
N GLY A 156 -20.19 -20.63 3.53
CA GLY A 156 -21.33 -20.39 2.63
C GLY A 156 -22.22 -19.24 3.08
N GLU A 157 -21.72 -18.36 3.94
CA GLU A 157 -22.44 -17.18 4.40
C GLU A 157 -22.57 -16.13 3.28
N PRO A 158 -23.64 -15.33 3.28
CA PRO A 158 -23.77 -14.22 2.35
C PRO A 158 -22.69 -13.18 2.61
N ILE A 159 -21.76 -13.01 1.67
CA ILE A 159 -20.67 -12.03 1.73
C ILE A 159 -20.67 -11.09 0.53
N HIS A 160 -20.12 -9.89 0.71
CA HIS A 160 -19.68 -9.08 -0.41
C HIS A 160 -18.52 -9.78 -1.14
N LYS A 161 -18.64 -9.99 -2.45
CA LYS A 161 -17.63 -10.69 -3.27
C LYS A 161 -16.37 -9.87 -3.50
N VAL A 162 -16.46 -8.54 -3.40
CA VAL A 162 -15.35 -7.62 -3.63
C VAL A 162 -15.40 -6.57 -2.51
N ARG A 163 -14.25 -6.30 -1.90
CA ARG A 163 -14.03 -5.20 -0.94
C ARG A 163 -12.89 -4.34 -1.47
N ILE A 164 -13.08 -3.03 -1.49
CA ILE A 164 -12.15 -2.09 -2.08
C ILE A 164 -11.81 -1.03 -1.04
N TYR A 165 -10.52 -0.90 -0.74
CA TYR A 165 -9.97 0.14 0.11
C TYR A 165 -9.21 1.10 -0.79
N SER A 166 -9.75 2.30 -1.00
CA SER A 166 -9.07 3.36 -1.72
C SER A 166 -8.25 4.17 -0.74
N ALA A 167 -6.95 3.96 -0.74
CA ALA A 167 -6.04 4.50 0.25
C ALA A 167 -4.75 5.03 -0.42
N HIS A 168 -3.63 5.00 0.30
CA HIS A 168 -2.35 5.56 -0.12
C HIS A 168 -1.35 4.46 -0.52
N ASP A 169 -0.23 4.87 -1.09
CA ASP A 169 0.89 4.03 -1.49
C ASP A 169 1.43 3.20 -0.31
N ASN A 170 1.53 3.77 0.89
CA ASN A 170 1.95 3.05 2.09
C ASN A 170 0.97 1.95 2.49
N ASN A 171 -0.34 2.10 2.25
CA ASN A 171 -1.32 1.04 2.53
C ASN A 171 -1.16 -0.14 1.56
N VAL A 172 -1.00 0.15 0.26
CA VAL A 172 -0.75 -0.89 -0.76
C VAL A 172 0.54 -1.64 -0.43
N TYR A 173 1.59 -0.90 -0.07
CA TYR A 173 2.87 -1.46 0.32
C TYR A 173 2.78 -2.33 1.58
N ALA A 174 2.22 -1.79 2.67
CA ALA A 174 2.14 -2.47 3.95
C ALA A 174 1.26 -3.72 3.84
N PHE A 175 0.16 -3.66 3.09
CA PHE A 175 -0.71 -4.83 2.90
C PHE A 175 -0.05 -5.92 2.04
N ALA A 176 0.74 -5.55 1.03
CA ALA A 176 1.56 -6.51 0.28
C ALA A 176 2.65 -7.15 1.15
N ALA A 177 3.36 -6.33 1.95
CA ALA A 177 4.45 -6.77 2.80
C ALA A 177 3.98 -7.68 3.94
N ILE A 178 2.89 -7.32 4.64
CA ILE A 178 2.33 -8.13 5.74
C ILE A 178 1.78 -9.47 5.24
N SER A 179 1.30 -9.51 3.99
CA SER A 179 0.87 -10.73 3.30
C SER A 179 2.03 -11.62 2.85
N LYS A 180 3.29 -11.20 3.11
CA LYS A 180 4.51 -11.91 2.69
C LYS A 180 4.55 -12.16 1.17
N ALA A 181 3.96 -11.25 0.39
CA ALA A 181 3.99 -11.31 -1.06
C ALA A 181 5.42 -11.05 -1.57
N ILE A 182 5.88 -11.87 -2.51
CA ILE A 182 7.20 -11.76 -3.12
C ILE A 182 7.09 -11.62 -4.65
N PRO A 183 7.99 -10.84 -5.29
CA PRO A 183 9.01 -10.01 -4.65
C PRO A 183 8.42 -8.85 -3.85
N ARG A 184 9.18 -8.35 -2.88
CA ARG A 184 8.83 -7.16 -2.12
C ARG A 184 8.74 -5.98 -3.10
N GLN A 185 7.57 -5.37 -3.16
CA GLN A 185 7.33 -4.25 -4.08
C GLN A 185 8.13 -3.02 -3.65
N GLY A 186 8.44 -2.13 -4.58
CA GLY A 186 8.95 -0.78 -4.26
C GLY A 186 7.81 0.15 -3.89
N ILE A 187 8.03 1.47 -4.01
CA ILE A 187 6.96 2.48 -3.88
C ILE A 187 5.85 2.15 -4.89
N PRO A 188 4.61 1.94 -4.45
CA PRO A 188 3.49 1.75 -5.36
C PRO A 188 3.26 3.02 -6.20
N PRO A 189 3.25 2.94 -7.54
CA PRO A 189 2.92 4.08 -8.39
C PRO A 189 1.43 4.45 -8.28
N TYR A 190 1.05 5.61 -8.86
CA TYR A 190 -0.34 6.04 -8.87
C TYR A 190 -1.29 5.00 -9.45
N ALA A 191 -2.43 4.82 -8.78
CA ALA A 191 -3.45 3.84 -9.12
C ALA A 191 -2.96 2.37 -9.17
N ALA A 192 -1.82 2.08 -8.53
CA ALA A 192 -1.42 0.71 -8.26
C ALA A 192 -2.45 0.01 -7.36
N LEU A 193 -2.58 -1.30 -7.57
CA LEU A 193 -3.47 -2.16 -6.82
C LEU A 193 -2.70 -3.38 -6.33
N PHE A 194 -2.83 -3.68 -5.04
CA PHE A 194 -2.54 -4.99 -4.48
C PHE A 194 -3.84 -5.59 -3.95
N ALA A 195 -4.09 -6.87 -4.20
CA ALA A 195 -5.22 -7.56 -3.61
C ALA A 195 -4.90 -9.03 -3.31
N LEU A 196 -5.65 -9.59 -2.37
CA LEU A 196 -5.68 -11.01 -2.08
C LEU A 196 -6.98 -11.60 -2.62
N GLU A 197 -6.88 -12.51 -3.59
CA GLU A 197 -8.04 -13.24 -4.08
C GLU A 197 -8.19 -14.56 -3.33
N LEU A 198 -9.34 -14.76 -2.69
CA LEU A 198 -9.76 -16.07 -2.19
C LEU A 198 -10.38 -16.86 -3.35
N ARG A 199 -9.76 -17.98 -3.72
CA ARG A 199 -10.22 -18.85 -4.81
C ARG A 199 -10.60 -20.23 -4.27
N ARG A 200 -11.67 -20.81 -4.80
CA ARG A 200 -12.07 -22.20 -4.51
C ARG A 200 -11.61 -23.09 -5.66
N VAL A 201 -10.76 -24.06 -5.37
CA VAL A 201 -10.33 -25.08 -6.34
C VAL A 201 -11.52 -26.00 -6.64
N VAL A 202 -11.93 -26.10 -7.90
CA VAL A 202 -13.17 -26.80 -8.30
C VAL A 202 -13.09 -28.29 -7.96
N GLU A 203 -11.95 -28.92 -8.22
CA GLU A 203 -11.76 -30.36 -8.12
C GLU A 203 -11.70 -30.84 -6.66
N THR A 204 -11.16 -30.01 -5.76
CA THR A 204 -10.93 -30.40 -4.36
C THR A 204 -11.82 -29.66 -3.37
N GLY A 205 -12.51 -28.61 -3.80
CA GLY A 205 -13.28 -27.70 -2.95
C GLY A 205 -12.43 -26.86 -1.98
N ARG A 206 -11.10 -27.02 -1.96
CA ARG A 206 -10.18 -26.31 -1.07
C ARG A 206 -10.06 -24.84 -1.46
N TYR A 207 -9.81 -24.01 -0.45
CA TYR A 207 -9.57 -22.59 -0.64
C TYR A 207 -8.08 -22.28 -0.72
N VAL A 208 -7.72 -21.43 -1.69
CA VAL A 208 -6.36 -20.93 -1.91
C VAL A 208 -6.38 -19.41 -2.02
N VAL A 209 -5.28 -18.79 -1.68
CA VAL A 209 -5.05 -17.34 -1.74
C VAL A 209 -4.09 -17.04 -2.87
N MET A 210 -4.47 -16.09 -3.73
CA MET A 210 -3.65 -15.58 -4.82
C MET A 210 -3.41 -14.08 -4.61
N PRO A 211 -2.18 -13.65 -4.28
CA PRO A 211 -1.85 -12.23 -4.27
C PRO A 211 -1.70 -11.70 -5.71
N ILE A 212 -2.36 -10.59 -5.99
CA ILE A 212 -2.29 -9.91 -7.28
C ILE A 212 -1.72 -8.51 -7.12
N TYR A 213 -0.95 -8.07 -8.10
CA TYR A 213 -0.44 -6.70 -8.19
C TYR A 213 -0.61 -6.15 -9.60
N VAL A 214 -1.12 -4.92 -9.69
CA VAL A 214 -1.26 -4.17 -10.94
C VAL A 214 -0.61 -2.83 -10.74
N LYS A 215 0.37 -2.49 -11.59
CA LYS A 215 1.13 -1.23 -11.46
C LYS A 215 0.32 0.00 -11.84
N SER A 216 -0.56 -0.10 -12.83
CA SER A 216 -1.34 1.03 -13.32
C SER A 216 -2.56 0.52 -14.09
N PRO A 217 -3.66 1.29 -14.22
CA PRO A 217 -4.77 0.92 -15.08
C PRO A 217 -4.31 0.55 -16.49
N GLY A 218 -4.71 -0.64 -16.96
CA GLY A 218 -4.35 -1.15 -18.29
C GLY A 218 -3.03 -1.92 -18.37
N GLU A 219 -2.23 -1.93 -17.30
CA GLU A 219 -1.03 -2.77 -17.20
C GLU A 219 -1.38 -4.25 -16.96
N GLN A 220 -0.41 -5.13 -17.26
CA GLN A 220 -0.56 -6.56 -17.05
C GLN A 220 -0.74 -6.89 -15.56
N VAL A 221 -1.71 -7.77 -15.26
CA VAL A 221 -1.90 -8.33 -13.92
C VAL A 221 -0.72 -9.23 -13.57
N GLN A 222 -0.10 -8.94 -12.43
CA GLN A 222 1.00 -9.73 -11.88
C GLN A 222 0.45 -10.65 -10.79
N TYR A 223 0.63 -11.96 -10.97
CA TYR A 223 0.35 -12.94 -9.93
C TYR A 223 1.63 -13.13 -9.11
N LEU A 224 1.57 -12.74 -7.84
CA LEU A 224 2.71 -12.83 -6.94
C LEU A 224 2.71 -14.20 -6.23
N GLU A 225 3.80 -14.50 -5.54
CA GLU A 225 3.86 -15.66 -4.64
C GLU A 225 3.82 -15.20 -3.19
N ILE A 226 3.38 -16.10 -2.30
CA ILE A 226 3.52 -15.89 -0.85
C ILE A 226 4.77 -16.66 -0.40
N GLN A 227 5.69 -15.96 0.27
CA GLN A 227 6.89 -16.57 0.84
C GLN A 227 6.50 -17.74 1.76
N GLY A 228 7.03 -18.93 1.47
CA GLY A 228 6.73 -20.15 2.24
C GLY A 228 5.59 -21.01 1.68
N CYS A 229 4.93 -20.62 0.59
CA CYS A 229 3.86 -21.43 -0.03
C CYS A 229 4.31 -22.28 -1.23
N GLY A 230 5.51 -22.08 -1.77
CA GLY A 230 6.07 -22.91 -2.84
C GLY A 230 5.41 -22.75 -4.22
N GLY A 231 4.69 -21.65 -4.43
CA GLY A 231 4.06 -21.31 -5.70
C GLY A 231 3.01 -20.18 -5.57
N PRO A 232 2.35 -19.80 -6.67
CA PRO A 232 1.44 -18.65 -6.72
C PRO A 232 0.08 -18.90 -6.03
N LEU A 233 -0.34 -20.16 -5.89
CA LEU A 233 -1.58 -20.54 -5.19
C LEU A 233 -1.25 -21.05 -3.79
N CYS A 234 -1.40 -20.21 -2.77
CA CYS A 234 -1.15 -20.62 -1.39
C CYS A 234 -2.40 -21.24 -0.75
N ASP A 235 -2.29 -22.42 -0.14
CA ASP A 235 -3.39 -22.98 0.66
C ASP A 235 -3.80 -22.02 1.78
N LEU A 236 -5.10 -21.78 1.98
CA LEU A 236 -5.60 -20.81 2.95
C LEU A 236 -5.09 -21.09 4.37
N LYS A 237 -4.98 -22.36 4.77
CA LYS A 237 -4.47 -22.72 6.11
C LYS A 237 -2.98 -22.43 6.23
N ASN A 238 -2.21 -22.68 5.16
CA ASN A 238 -0.80 -22.35 5.14
C ASN A 238 -0.58 -20.83 5.17
N PHE A 239 -1.36 -20.08 4.38
CA PHE A 239 -1.33 -18.62 4.42
C PHE A 239 -1.62 -18.08 5.82
N TYR A 240 -2.64 -18.61 6.50
CA TYR A 240 -2.93 -18.28 7.89
C TYR A 240 -1.76 -18.63 8.82
N ALA A 241 -1.15 -19.81 8.68
CA ALA A 241 0.00 -20.20 9.53
C ALA A 241 1.18 -19.22 9.37
N ILE A 242 1.45 -18.76 8.15
CA ILE A 242 2.54 -17.81 7.84
C ILE A 242 2.25 -16.42 8.40
N THR A 243 0.99 -15.99 8.35
CA THR A 243 0.63 -14.58 8.58
C THR A 243 -0.12 -14.31 9.89
N SER A 244 -0.57 -15.35 10.61
CA SER A 244 -1.27 -15.23 11.88
C SER A 244 -0.55 -14.40 12.96
N PRO A 245 0.81 -14.38 13.04
CA PRO A 245 1.51 -13.53 14.00
C PRO A 245 1.35 -12.01 13.77
N TYR A 246 0.85 -11.61 12.60
CA TYR A 246 0.70 -10.20 12.21
C TYR A 246 -0.74 -9.70 12.27
N LEU A 247 -1.71 -10.56 12.60
CA LEU A 247 -3.11 -10.18 12.71
C LEU A 247 -3.31 -9.30 13.93
N LEU A 248 -4.08 -8.23 13.77
CA LEU A 248 -4.44 -7.33 14.87
C LEU A 248 -5.94 -7.08 14.91
N GLY A 249 -6.51 -7.12 16.11
CA GLY A 249 -7.81 -6.53 16.40
C GLY A 249 -7.71 -5.04 16.73
N VAL A 250 -8.85 -4.34 16.72
CA VAL A 250 -8.93 -2.92 17.06
C VAL A 250 -8.43 -2.63 18.48
N ASP A 251 -8.82 -3.44 19.47
CA ASP A 251 -8.43 -3.19 20.87
C ASP A 251 -6.93 -3.39 21.09
N GLU A 252 -6.37 -4.47 20.53
CA GLU A 252 -4.93 -4.72 20.57
C GLU A 252 -4.14 -3.65 19.80
N TRP A 253 -4.67 -3.18 18.67
CA TRP A 253 -4.07 -2.06 17.93
C TRP A 253 -4.05 -0.80 18.80
N LYS A 254 -5.17 -0.45 19.46
CA LYS A 254 -5.24 0.73 20.34
C LYS A 254 -4.25 0.66 21.48
N GLU A 255 -4.14 -0.51 22.12
CA GLU A 255 -3.17 -0.78 23.17
C GLU A 255 -1.74 -0.61 22.66
N ARG A 256 -1.38 -1.29 21.56
CA ARG A 256 -0.02 -1.24 21.00
C ARG A 256 0.36 0.12 20.43
N CYS A 257 -0.61 0.94 20.05
CA CYS A 257 -0.40 2.28 19.56
C CYS A 257 -0.37 3.35 20.65
N ASN A 258 -0.72 3.02 21.90
CA ASN A 258 -1.06 4.01 22.93
C ASN A 258 -2.09 5.03 22.40
N TYR A 259 -3.12 4.54 21.72
CA TYR A 259 -4.10 5.38 21.04
C TYR A 259 -4.91 6.21 22.05
N ASP A 260 -4.93 7.53 21.84
CA ASP A 260 -5.78 8.47 22.57
C ASP A 260 -6.79 9.10 21.59
N GLU A 261 -8.07 8.86 21.85
CA GLU A 261 -9.17 9.41 21.05
C GLU A 261 -9.28 10.94 21.10
N ASN A 262 -8.67 11.56 22.11
CA ASN A 262 -8.65 13.01 22.32
C ASN A 262 -7.38 13.66 21.76
N ALA A 263 -6.43 12.87 21.24
CA ALA A 263 -5.23 13.41 20.63
C ALA A 263 -5.58 14.27 19.41
N THR A 264 -4.90 15.42 19.29
CA THR A 264 -4.99 16.27 18.10
C THR A 264 -4.02 15.72 17.06
N PHE A 265 -4.56 15.17 15.98
CA PHE A 265 -3.76 14.77 14.82
C PHE A 265 -3.68 15.95 13.86
N ASP A 266 -2.46 16.41 13.56
CA ASP A 266 -2.26 17.42 12.54
C ASP A 266 -2.54 16.81 11.16
N SER A 267 -3.69 17.16 10.58
CA SER A 267 -4.06 16.68 9.25
C SER A 267 -3.23 17.31 8.14
N GLN A 268 -2.51 18.42 8.40
CA GLN A 268 -1.71 19.12 7.38
C GLN A 268 -0.43 18.38 7.00
N ILE A 269 -0.04 17.35 7.75
CA ILE A 269 1.10 16.49 7.39
C ILE A 269 0.76 15.61 6.16
N TYR A 270 -0.52 15.50 5.80
CA TYR A 270 -1.04 14.52 4.84
C TYR A 270 -1.73 15.12 3.60
N ASP A 271 -1.82 16.45 3.51
CA ASP A 271 -2.27 17.22 2.32
C ASP A 271 -1.06 17.84 1.60
#